data_AF-A0A957PAP9-F1
#
_entry.id   AF-A0A957PAP9-F1
#
_cell.length_a   1.000
_cell.length_b   1.000
_cell.length_c   1.000
_cell.angle_alpha   90.00
_cell.angle_beta   90.00
_cell.angle_gamma   90.00
#
_symmetry.space_group_name_H-M   'P 1'
#
loop_
_entity.id
_entity.type
_entity.pdbx_description
1 polymer ?
#
loop_
_entity_poly.entity_id
_entity_poly.type
_entity_poly.pdbx_seq_one_letter_code
_entity_poly.pdbx_strand_id
1 'polypeptide(L)'
;MFRGHIFILVMGLMAVLWNAGFPFRPGAEGAMFAGVAHAQNQPPYAQSPVITHLEWAPVEEIRRAADGSDTFPITWGDDDLLYTAFGDGHGFVPETDIKLSLGFAFVTGGPDNYAGSNIRSPQEQQGDGASGMKASGMLMVNGVLYMWMRNADNAGHGCRLAQSTDHARNWTISDWYFAEFGYCTFINYGQNYAGAPDGFVYTVTPDSPSAYEPSDGFILFRAPQGDLFNRDAYQYYAGADDNGEPIWTIDIEERDYNFYHPDSALRSGISYNAPLGRYIWWQQLPNLDDDKPEDTRFDGGFGVYDAPQPWGPWTTVYFTDFWDVGPGETGSFPTKWMSPDGLTMNLVFSGEDSFSVRRATLTVAPQATLPNVVPEEHNQPPPPLDSPLPPPQLNSPLPPADNQTGSAASNVPDQSQSPLPTPTETLPPPPTETLPPQPPTIAPTMPPLPTATLTPTVPLSATVPLTPTAMAPITEAQQMSETLQAPSVAPSATVITPLPAAAATNPLTVLLRSETLILGMLCLIFFAVTMLGFGALMVNVFYIRSRRRRGH
;
A
#
# COMPACT_ATOMS: atom_id res chain seq x y z
N MET A 1 5.90 35.83 -9.17
CA MET A 1 6.74 37.02 -9.44
C MET A 1 8.25 36.75 -9.41
N PHE A 2 8.77 35.80 -8.61
CA PHE A 2 10.23 35.55 -8.50
C PHE A 2 10.93 35.01 -9.77
N ARG A 3 10.22 34.35 -10.69
CA ARG A 3 10.80 33.82 -11.94
C ARG A 3 11.13 34.91 -12.99
N GLY A 4 10.47 36.06 -12.96
CA GLY A 4 10.70 37.16 -13.93
C GLY A 4 11.96 37.98 -13.65
N HIS A 5 12.35 38.11 -12.38
CA HIS A 5 13.50 38.95 -11.99
C HIS A 5 14.85 38.27 -12.26
N ILE A 6 14.92 36.95 -12.21
CA ILE A 6 16.14 36.18 -12.55
C ILE A 6 16.44 36.29 -14.05
N PHE A 7 15.40 36.29 -14.90
CA PHE A 7 15.56 36.41 -16.34
C PHE A 7 16.14 37.76 -16.78
N ILE A 8 15.71 38.84 -16.11
CA ILE A 8 16.21 40.22 -16.37
C ILE A 8 17.68 40.35 -15.91
N LEU A 9 18.07 39.69 -14.82
CA LEU A 9 19.44 39.69 -14.29
C LEU A 9 20.43 38.98 -15.24
N VAL A 10 20.03 37.83 -15.79
CA VAL A 10 20.87 37.07 -16.74
C VAL A 10 21.03 37.83 -18.07
N MET A 11 19.96 38.44 -18.57
CA MET A 11 19.99 39.29 -19.77
C MET A 11 20.84 40.56 -19.57
N GLY A 12 20.77 41.17 -18.38
CA GLY A 12 21.60 42.32 -18.01
C GLY A 12 23.09 42.01 -17.97
N LEU A 13 23.47 40.83 -17.47
CA LEU A 13 24.86 40.38 -17.42
C LEU A 13 25.44 40.12 -18.82
N MET A 14 24.64 39.53 -19.72
CA MET A 14 25.01 39.28 -21.11
C MET A 14 25.26 40.59 -21.90
N ALA A 15 24.44 41.62 -21.67
CA ALA A 15 24.61 42.93 -22.32
C ALA A 15 25.87 43.68 -21.86
N VAL A 16 26.29 43.50 -20.60
CA VAL A 16 27.52 44.09 -20.06
C VAL A 16 28.76 43.41 -20.65
N LEU A 17 28.71 42.10 -20.88
CA LEU A 17 29.81 41.34 -21.48
C LEU A 17 29.97 41.63 -22.99
N TRP A 18 28.88 41.93 -23.70
CA TRP A 18 28.90 42.35 -25.11
C TRP A 18 29.62 43.70 -25.32
N ASN A 19 29.37 44.68 -24.43
CA ASN A 19 30.01 46.01 -24.52
C ASN A 19 31.49 46.01 -24.08
N ALA A 20 31.99 44.93 -23.48
CA ALA A 20 33.37 44.81 -23.01
C ALA A 20 34.35 44.22 -24.04
N GLY A 21 33.88 43.89 -25.26
CA GLY A 21 34.76 43.57 -26.40
C GLY A 21 35.39 42.16 -26.39
N PHE A 22 34.79 41.19 -25.69
CA PHE A 22 35.24 39.79 -25.75
C PHE A 22 34.70 39.10 -27.02
N PRO A 23 35.56 38.56 -27.91
CA PRO A 23 35.10 37.90 -29.13
C PRO A 23 34.52 36.50 -28.83
N PHE A 24 33.27 36.30 -29.22
CA PHE A 24 32.57 35.01 -29.16
C PHE A 24 33.03 34.11 -30.32
N ARG A 25 33.48 32.89 -30.03
CA ARG A 25 33.66 31.81 -31.04
C ARG A 25 32.38 30.97 -31.04
N PRO A 26 31.71 30.75 -32.20
CA PRO A 26 30.50 29.96 -32.23
C PRO A 26 30.87 28.47 -32.17
N GLY A 27 30.63 27.87 -31.01
CA GLY A 27 30.72 26.44 -30.80
C GLY A 27 29.94 26.10 -29.53
N ALA A 28 28.88 25.32 -29.69
CA ALA A 28 27.94 24.88 -28.64
C ALA A 28 26.87 25.88 -28.19
N GLU A 29 26.13 26.48 -29.13
CA GLU A 29 24.80 27.05 -28.84
C GLU A 29 23.69 26.12 -29.32
N GLY A 30 23.65 24.93 -28.73
CA GLY A 30 22.52 24.00 -28.83
C GLY A 30 22.02 23.50 -27.47
N ALA A 31 22.64 23.92 -26.35
CA ALA A 31 22.46 23.28 -25.05
C ALA A 31 22.32 24.27 -23.87
N MET A 32 21.76 25.46 -24.09
CA MET A 32 21.54 26.44 -23.00
C MET A 32 20.08 26.93 -22.87
N PHE A 33 19.17 26.34 -23.64
CA PHE A 33 17.73 26.36 -23.35
C PHE A 33 17.17 24.92 -23.47
N ALA A 34 17.88 23.95 -22.92
CA ALA A 34 17.20 22.78 -22.42
C ALA A 34 16.59 23.22 -21.09
N GLY A 35 15.26 23.42 -21.07
CA GLY A 35 14.56 23.22 -19.80
C GLY A 35 15.02 21.89 -19.23
N VAL A 36 15.09 21.78 -17.91
CA VAL A 36 15.17 20.47 -17.26
C VAL A 36 13.89 19.73 -17.62
N ALA A 37 13.85 19.13 -18.80
CA ALA A 37 12.99 18.01 -19.07
C ALA A 37 13.61 16.92 -18.22
N HIS A 38 12.95 16.55 -17.12
CA HIS A 38 13.21 15.28 -16.48
C HIS A 38 13.19 14.24 -17.61
N ALA A 39 14.29 13.51 -17.79
CA ALA A 39 14.30 12.41 -18.72
C ALA A 39 13.20 11.46 -18.24
N GLN A 40 12.11 11.34 -18.99
CA GLN A 40 11.02 10.45 -18.58
C GLN A 40 11.58 9.05 -18.46
N ASN A 41 11.39 8.43 -17.30
CA ASN A 41 11.80 7.07 -17.10
C ASN A 41 11.02 6.23 -18.14
N GLN A 42 11.71 5.33 -18.82
CA GLN A 42 11.02 4.43 -19.72
C GLN A 42 10.46 3.28 -18.90
N PRO A 43 9.26 2.75 -19.22
CA PRO A 43 8.77 1.58 -18.55
C PRO A 43 9.77 0.41 -18.69
N PRO A 44 9.97 -0.41 -17.64
CA PRO A 44 10.95 -1.50 -17.65
C PRO A 44 10.57 -2.65 -18.60
N TYR A 45 9.31 -2.74 -19.03
CA TYR A 45 8.81 -3.77 -19.94
C TYR A 45 8.19 -3.18 -21.20
N ALA A 46 8.15 -3.99 -22.24
CA ALA A 46 7.42 -3.68 -23.47
C ALA A 46 5.93 -3.48 -23.21
N GLN A 47 5.27 -2.70 -24.07
CA GLN A 47 3.83 -2.49 -24.03
C GLN A 47 3.07 -3.82 -24.12
N SER A 48 2.00 -3.94 -23.35
CA SER A 48 1.11 -5.09 -23.37
C SER A 48 0.50 -5.32 -24.75
N PRO A 49 0.60 -6.55 -25.29
CA PRO A 49 -0.10 -6.91 -26.52
C PRO A 49 -1.59 -7.23 -26.27
N VAL A 50 -2.00 -7.38 -25.00
CA VAL A 50 -3.38 -7.74 -24.62
C VAL A 50 -4.15 -6.51 -24.17
N ILE A 51 -3.62 -5.78 -23.19
CA ILE A 51 -4.25 -4.59 -22.61
C ILE A 51 -3.54 -3.36 -23.19
N THR A 52 -4.02 -2.90 -24.34
CA THR A 52 -3.32 -1.88 -25.13
C THR A 52 -3.43 -0.46 -24.57
N HIS A 53 -4.40 -0.21 -23.69
CA HIS A 53 -4.60 1.09 -23.09
C HIS A 53 -5.28 1.00 -21.72
N LEU A 54 -4.97 1.95 -20.83
CA LEU A 54 -5.67 2.21 -19.59
C LEU A 54 -5.97 3.71 -19.53
N GLU A 55 -7.25 4.04 -19.35
CA GLU A 55 -7.76 5.39 -19.18
C GLU A 55 -8.27 5.58 -17.75
N TRP A 56 -7.83 6.65 -17.10
CA TRP A 56 -8.28 7.03 -15.76
C TRP A 56 -9.52 7.91 -15.83
N ALA A 57 -10.48 7.68 -14.93
CA ALA A 57 -11.55 8.65 -14.70
C ALA A 57 -10.97 10.01 -14.26
N PRO A 58 -11.67 11.14 -14.51
CA PRO A 58 -11.21 12.46 -14.08
C PRO A 58 -10.91 12.55 -12.58
N VAL A 59 -9.97 13.41 -12.19
CA VAL A 59 -9.53 13.58 -10.79
C VAL A 59 -10.69 13.97 -9.87
N GLU A 60 -11.63 14.78 -10.38
CA GLU A 60 -12.83 15.21 -9.68
C GLU A 60 -13.83 14.07 -9.37
N GLU A 61 -13.68 12.90 -9.99
CA GLU A 61 -14.46 11.69 -9.67
C GLU A 61 -13.83 10.86 -8.54
N ILE A 62 -12.61 11.20 -8.08
CA ILE A 62 -11.97 10.49 -6.97
C ILE A 62 -12.80 10.65 -5.71
N ARG A 63 -13.16 9.52 -5.10
CA ARG A 63 -13.82 9.47 -3.80
C ARG A 63 -12.78 9.19 -2.73
N ARG A 64 -12.84 9.95 -1.63
CA ARG A 64 -11.92 9.81 -0.49
C ARG A 64 -12.70 9.57 0.81
N ALA A 65 -12.10 8.82 1.71
CA ALA A 65 -12.57 8.56 3.06
C ALA A 65 -11.37 8.23 3.97
N ALA A 66 -11.61 8.07 5.27
CA ALA A 66 -10.57 7.73 6.24
C ALA A 66 -9.36 8.68 6.23
N ASP A 67 -9.65 9.98 6.18
CA ASP A 67 -8.66 11.05 6.02
C ASP A 67 -7.58 11.01 7.12
N GLY A 68 -6.34 11.24 6.70
CA GLY A 68 -5.15 11.13 7.53
C GLY A 68 -4.66 9.70 7.76
N SER A 69 -5.01 8.72 6.92
CA SER A 69 -4.47 7.35 6.99
C SER A 69 -3.77 6.95 5.68
N ASP A 70 -2.63 6.26 5.75
CA ASP A 70 -1.68 6.14 4.63
C ASP A 70 -1.58 4.74 3.98
N THR A 71 -2.29 3.74 4.50
CA THR A 71 -2.06 2.33 4.14
C THR A 71 -3.37 1.55 4.08
N PHE A 72 -3.72 0.92 2.96
CA PHE A 72 -5.00 0.20 2.79
C PHE A 72 -4.90 -1.12 2.01
N PRO A 73 -4.14 -2.13 2.48
CA PRO A 73 -4.18 -3.45 1.87
C PRO A 73 -5.57 -4.06 2.06
N ILE A 74 -6.15 -4.60 0.99
CA ILE A 74 -7.57 -4.93 0.93
C ILE A 74 -7.81 -6.28 0.26
N THR A 75 -8.82 -7.03 0.74
CA THR A 75 -9.20 -8.33 0.19
C THR A 75 -10.71 -8.56 0.23
N TRP A 76 -11.23 -9.49 -0.58
CA TRP A 76 -12.64 -9.84 -0.63
C TRP A 76 -12.96 -11.05 0.26
N GLY A 77 -13.72 -10.79 1.32
CA GLY A 77 -14.13 -11.78 2.30
C GLY A 77 -15.26 -12.71 1.85
N ASP A 78 -15.40 -13.83 2.58
CA ASP A 78 -16.42 -14.87 2.38
C ASP A 78 -17.86 -14.40 2.65
N ASP A 79 -18.02 -13.31 3.38
CA ASP A 79 -19.29 -12.65 3.72
C ASP A 79 -19.65 -11.47 2.78
N ASP A 80 -18.97 -11.40 1.63
CA ASP A 80 -19.08 -10.34 0.65
C ASP A 80 -18.65 -8.95 1.18
N LEU A 81 -17.84 -8.87 2.23
CA LEU A 81 -17.22 -7.60 2.62
C LEU A 81 -15.82 -7.46 1.99
N LEU A 82 -15.37 -6.23 1.81
CA LEU A 82 -13.95 -5.97 1.59
C LEU A 82 -13.30 -5.72 2.95
N TYR A 83 -12.34 -6.55 3.35
CA TYR A 83 -11.56 -6.35 4.58
C TYR A 83 -10.30 -5.56 4.28
N THR A 84 -10.01 -4.56 5.09
CA THR A 84 -8.84 -3.70 4.94
C THR A 84 -8.22 -3.36 6.30
N ALA A 85 -7.02 -2.79 6.26
CA ALA A 85 -6.39 -2.12 7.40
C ALA A 85 -6.23 -0.63 7.09
N PHE A 86 -5.94 0.17 8.11
CA PHE A 86 -5.49 1.56 7.94
C PHE A 86 -4.23 1.81 8.77
N GLY A 87 -3.33 2.65 8.26
CA GLY A 87 -2.06 3.00 8.91
C GLY A 87 -1.90 4.48 9.15
N ASP A 88 -1.11 4.84 10.17
CA ASP A 88 -0.84 6.20 10.67
C ASP A 88 -2.05 7.16 10.65
N GLY A 89 -3.21 6.69 11.13
CA GLY A 89 -4.44 7.48 11.06
C GLY A 89 -5.53 7.05 12.03
N HIS A 90 -6.73 7.60 11.85
CA HIS A 90 -7.90 7.34 12.72
C HIS A 90 -8.99 6.49 12.03
N GLY A 91 -8.72 6.02 10.81
CA GLY A 91 -9.62 5.14 10.06
C GLY A 91 -10.87 5.86 9.53
N PHE A 92 -11.91 5.09 9.23
CA PHE A 92 -13.17 5.60 8.70
C PHE A 92 -14.00 6.32 9.77
N VAL A 93 -14.95 7.16 9.36
CA VAL A 93 -15.91 7.77 10.28
C VAL A 93 -16.93 6.72 10.78
N PRO A 94 -17.25 6.64 12.09
CA PRO A 94 -16.64 7.40 13.19
C PRO A 94 -15.20 6.94 13.46
N GLU A 95 -14.32 7.93 13.51
CA GLU A 95 -12.87 7.76 13.72
C GLU A 95 -12.56 7.12 15.08
N THR A 96 -11.37 6.54 15.19
CA THR A 96 -10.83 6.07 16.47
C THR A 96 -10.44 7.25 17.37
N ASP A 97 -10.54 7.08 18.69
CA ASP A 97 -10.17 8.14 19.65
C ASP A 97 -8.66 8.48 19.67
N ILE A 98 -7.84 7.56 19.15
CA ILE A 98 -6.38 7.69 19.07
C ILE A 98 -5.93 7.36 17.65
N LYS A 99 -4.82 7.97 17.24
CA LYS A 99 -4.10 7.62 16.01
C LYS A 99 -3.48 6.24 16.16
N LEU A 100 -3.63 5.40 15.15
CA LEU A 100 -3.09 4.04 15.11
C LEU A 100 -2.08 3.92 13.96
N SER A 101 -0.97 3.24 14.21
CA SER A 101 -0.07 2.76 13.15
C SER A 101 -0.67 1.56 12.41
N LEU A 102 -1.52 0.79 13.09
CA LEU A 102 -2.31 -0.29 12.51
C LEU A 102 -3.70 -0.35 13.14
N GLY A 103 -4.72 -0.01 12.35
CA GLY A 103 -6.12 -0.28 12.63
C GLY A 103 -6.77 -1.17 11.57
N PHE A 104 -7.97 -1.65 11.86
CA PHE A 104 -8.69 -2.60 11.00
C PHE A 104 -10.05 -2.03 10.58
N ALA A 105 -10.50 -2.38 9.39
CA ALA A 105 -11.80 -1.94 8.88
C ALA A 105 -12.39 -2.95 7.88
N PHE A 106 -13.68 -2.82 7.62
CA PHE A 106 -14.31 -3.41 6.45
C PHE A 106 -15.00 -2.32 5.62
N VAL A 107 -15.20 -2.60 4.34
CA VAL A 107 -15.87 -1.75 3.37
C VAL A 107 -17.04 -2.51 2.76
N THR A 108 -18.19 -1.85 2.72
CA THR A 108 -19.42 -2.30 2.08
C THR A 108 -19.66 -1.54 0.78
N GLY A 109 -20.53 -2.07 -0.09
CA GLY A 109 -20.94 -1.39 -1.32
C GLY A 109 -19.97 -1.57 -2.49
N GLY A 110 -20.25 -0.84 -3.56
CA GLY A 110 -19.43 -0.74 -4.76
C GLY A 110 -18.54 0.51 -4.76
N PRO A 111 -17.71 0.69 -5.79
CA PRO A 111 -16.76 1.80 -5.87
C PRO A 111 -17.43 3.19 -5.86
N ASP A 112 -18.67 3.30 -6.33
CA ASP A 112 -19.39 4.59 -6.39
C ASP A 112 -20.14 4.96 -5.10
N ASN A 113 -20.39 3.98 -4.23
CA ASN A 113 -21.26 4.14 -3.06
C ASN A 113 -20.74 3.42 -1.81
N TYR A 114 -19.43 3.18 -1.73
CA TYR A 114 -18.85 2.45 -0.62
C TYR A 114 -19.02 3.18 0.72
N ALA A 115 -19.07 2.39 1.79
CA ALA A 115 -19.00 2.87 3.16
C ALA A 115 -18.04 1.98 3.95
N GLY A 116 -17.07 2.60 4.62
CA GLY A 116 -16.14 1.91 5.51
C GLY A 116 -16.59 1.95 6.97
N SER A 117 -16.14 0.99 7.76
CA SER A 117 -16.40 0.91 9.19
C SER A 117 -15.20 0.30 9.91
N ASN A 118 -14.76 0.94 10.98
CA ASN A 118 -13.63 0.47 11.79
C ASN A 118 -14.02 -0.79 12.58
N ILE A 119 -13.12 -1.76 12.62
CA ILE A 119 -13.20 -2.97 13.43
C ILE A 119 -12.27 -2.78 14.62
N ARG A 120 -12.82 -2.78 15.83
CA ARG A 120 -12.02 -2.68 17.05
C ARG A 120 -11.40 -4.03 17.39
N SER A 121 -10.09 -4.02 17.65
CA SER A 121 -9.34 -5.23 18.01
C SER A 121 -8.31 -4.94 19.10
N PRO A 122 -8.06 -5.88 20.03
CA PRO A 122 -6.95 -5.75 20.99
C PRO A 122 -5.56 -5.69 20.33
N GLN A 123 -5.43 -6.09 19.06
CA GLN A 123 -4.16 -6.13 18.32
C GLN A 123 -3.88 -4.87 17.48
N GLU A 124 -4.70 -3.82 17.60
CA GLU A 124 -4.36 -2.50 17.05
C GLU A 124 -3.00 -2.02 17.56
N GLN A 125 -2.25 -1.31 16.71
CA GLN A 125 -0.91 -0.81 17.05
C GLN A 125 -0.87 0.72 17.08
N GLN A 126 -0.01 1.24 17.93
CA GLN A 126 0.40 2.65 17.96
C GLN A 126 1.86 2.78 17.48
N GLY A 127 2.29 4.01 17.25
CA GLY A 127 3.60 4.33 16.68
C GLY A 127 3.46 5.22 15.45
N ASP A 128 4.59 5.63 14.89
CA ASP A 128 4.63 6.47 13.70
C ASP A 128 5.74 6.01 12.75
N GLY A 129 5.48 6.07 11.44
CA GLY A 129 6.47 5.73 10.42
C GLY A 129 7.09 4.34 10.64
N ALA A 130 8.42 4.27 10.56
CA ALA A 130 9.18 3.03 10.74
C ALA A 130 9.05 2.40 12.15
N SER A 131 8.65 3.19 13.15
CA SER A 131 8.55 2.75 14.55
C SER A 131 7.23 2.05 14.91
N GLY A 132 6.24 2.10 14.02
CA GLY A 132 4.97 1.41 14.17
C GLY A 132 4.84 0.28 13.15
N MET A 133 4.41 -0.91 13.60
CA MET A 133 3.96 -1.95 12.68
C MET A 133 2.75 -1.49 11.89
N LYS A 134 2.74 -1.80 10.59
CA LYS A 134 1.68 -1.42 9.64
C LYS A 134 1.30 -2.63 8.80
N ALA A 135 0.07 -2.68 8.28
CA ALA A 135 -0.28 -3.71 7.31
C ALA A 135 0.38 -3.41 5.95
N SER A 136 0.80 -4.41 5.19
CA SER A 136 1.25 -4.23 3.79
C SER A 136 0.49 -5.13 2.82
N GLY A 137 -0.02 -6.27 3.28
CA GLY A 137 -0.83 -7.19 2.50
C GLY A 137 -2.00 -7.72 3.32
N MET A 138 -3.14 -7.95 2.66
CA MET A 138 -4.34 -8.54 3.25
C MET A 138 -4.90 -9.57 2.28
N LEU A 139 -5.34 -10.71 2.81
CA LEU A 139 -5.94 -11.80 2.02
C LEU A 139 -6.93 -12.59 2.87
N MET A 140 -8.05 -13.01 2.31
CA MET A 140 -8.87 -14.06 2.93
C MET A 140 -8.74 -15.36 2.15
N VAL A 141 -8.48 -16.47 2.85
CA VAL A 141 -8.40 -17.81 2.29
C VAL A 141 -9.20 -18.76 3.17
N ASN A 142 -10.18 -19.46 2.60
CA ASN A 142 -11.02 -20.44 3.31
C ASN A 142 -11.63 -19.92 4.62
N GLY A 143 -12.09 -18.66 4.64
CA GLY A 143 -12.72 -18.00 5.79
C GLY A 143 -11.73 -17.49 6.84
N VAL A 144 -10.42 -17.55 6.57
CA VAL A 144 -9.37 -17.02 7.46
C VAL A 144 -8.74 -15.80 6.80
N LEU A 145 -8.73 -14.67 7.52
CA LEU A 145 -7.99 -13.49 7.11
C LEU A 145 -6.51 -13.67 7.47
N TYR A 146 -5.64 -13.32 6.54
CA TYR A 146 -4.20 -13.24 6.69
C TYR A 146 -3.74 -11.83 6.37
N MET A 147 -2.76 -11.35 7.14
CA MET A 147 -2.21 -10.03 6.98
C MET A 147 -0.69 -10.08 7.10
N TRP A 148 0.00 -9.49 6.12
CA TRP A 148 1.41 -9.15 6.27
C TRP A 148 1.53 -7.82 7.01
N MET A 149 2.33 -7.82 8.06
CA MET A 149 2.67 -6.66 8.88
C MET A 149 4.12 -6.26 8.57
N ARG A 150 4.33 -5.09 7.96
CA ARG A 150 5.66 -4.50 7.77
C ARG A 150 6.16 -3.83 9.04
N ASN A 151 7.44 -3.48 9.06
CA ASN A 151 8.15 -2.90 10.21
C ASN A 151 8.14 -3.87 11.40
N ALA A 152 8.36 -5.16 11.12
CA ALA A 152 8.32 -6.23 12.12
C ALA A 152 9.31 -6.03 13.29
N ASP A 153 10.37 -5.27 13.05
CA ASP A 153 11.39 -4.90 14.04
C ASP A 153 11.14 -3.55 14.75
N ASN A 154 10.06 -2.84 14.41
CA ASN A 154 9.79 -1.45 14.80
C ASN A 154 10.91 -0.45 14.43
N ALA A 155 11.66 -0.74 13.38
CA ALA A 155 12.67 0.15 12.81
C ALA A 155 12.58 0.21 11.28
N GLY A 156 11.45 -0.22 10.71
CA GLY A 156 11.17 -0.14 9.28
C GLY A 156 11.56 -1.36 8.46
N HIS A 157 11.96 -2.46 9.12
CA HIS A 157 12.41 -3.67 8.44
C HIS A 157 11.55 -4.90 8.75
N GLY A 158 11.62 -5.84 7.82
CA GLY A 158 11.02 -7.16 7.95
C GLY A 158 9.50 -7.19 7.85
N CYS A 159 8.97 -8.36 7.51
CA CYS A 159 7.54 -8.60 7.39
C CYS A 159 7.11 -9.82 8.20
N ARG A 160 6.03 -9.67 8.97
CA ARG A 160 5.51 -10.68 9.91
C ARG A 160 4.07 -11.04 9.55
N LEU A 161 3.71 -12.30 9.70
CA LEU A 161 2.35 -12.75 9.37
C LEU A 161 1.42 -12.65 10.58
N ALA A 162 0.17 -12.29 10.34
CA ALA A 162 -0.94 -12.40 11.29
C ALA A 162 -2.14 -13.11 10.64
N GLN A 163 -2.96 -13.79 11.45
CA GLN A 163 -4.22 -14.39 11.00
C GLN A 163 -5.39 -14.05 11.93
N SER A 164 -6.59 -14.02 11.37
CA SER A 164 -7.85 -13.87 12.09
C SER A 164 -8.89 -14.84 11.53
N THR A 165 -9.55 -15.58 12.43
CA THR A 165 -10.62 -16.54 12.10
C THR A 165 -12.00 -16.01 12.47
N ASP A 166 -12.10 -14.73 12.82
CA ASP A 166 -13.32 -14.08 13.32
C ASP A 166 -13.53 -12.69 12.70
N HIS A 167 -13.10 -12.55 11.44
CA HIS A 167 -13.29 -11.37 10.61
C HIS A 167 -12.63 -10.12 11.20
N ALA A 168 -11.33 -10.22 11.51
CA ALA A 168 -10.45 -9.17 12.01
C ALA A 168 -10.75 -8.66 13.43
N ARG A 169 -11.63 -9.34 14.18
CA ARG A 169 -11.91 -8.96 15.58
C ARG A 169 -10.75 -9.32 16.50
N ASN A 170 -10.16 -10.49 16.30
CA ASN A 170 -8.97 -10.94 17.02
C ASN A 170 -7.91 -11.43 16.02
N TRP A 171 -6.66 -11.11 16.33
CA TRP A 171 -5.51 -11.53 15.53
C TRP A 171 -4.55 -12.39 16.34
N THR A 172 -4.12 -13.49 15.73
CA THR A 172 -2.92 -14.23 16.16
C THR A 172 -1.77 -13.75 15.30
N ILE A 173 -0.69 -13.30 15.92
CA ILE A 173 0.52 -12.84 15.24
C ILE A 173 1.56 -13.97 15.32
N SER A 174 2.23 -14.26 14.21
CA SER A 174 3.32 -15.26 14.17
C SER A 174 4.48 -14.86 15.07
N ASP A 175 5.17 -15.86 15.63
CA ASP A 175 6.37 -15.68 16.44
C ASP A 175 7.63 -15.45 15.58
N TRP A 176 7.57 -15.79 14.30
CA TRP A 176 8.59 -15.54 13.29
C TRP A 176 8.30 -14.28 12.44
N TYR A 177 9.28 -13.86 11.66
CA TYR A 177 9.14 -12.87 10.58
C TYR A 177 10.23 -13.12 9.53
N PHE A 178 10.08 -12.58 8.32
CA PHE A 178 11.15 -12.52 7.33
C PHE A 178 11.96 -11.25 7.56
N ALA A 179 13.25 -11.39 7.86
CA ALA A 179 14.14 -10.24 8.07
C ALA A 179 14.62 -9.65 6.74
N GLU A 180 14.55 -10.46 5.68
CA GLU A 180 15.02 -10.19 4.33
C GLU A 180 14.05 -9.30 3.54
N PHE A 181 12.78 -9.22 3.95
CA PHE A 181 11.70 -8.59 3.19
C PHE A 181 10.96 -7.53 4.00
N GLY A 182 11.00 -6.27 3.55
CA GLY A 182 10.40 -5.14 4.26
C GLY A 182 8.94 -4.88 3.94
N TYR A 183 8.47 -5.26 2.74
CA TYR A 183 7.12 -4.91 2.29
C TYR A 183 6.44 -6.08 1.54
N CYS A 184 5.82 -6.99 2.28
CA CYS A 184 5.20 -8.19 1.72
C CYS A 184 3.72 -7.94 1.37
N THR A 185 3.29 -8.27 0.15
CA THR A 185 1.89 -8.14 -0.27
C THR A 185 1.39 -9.41 -0.97
N PHE A 186 0.14 -9.80 -0.71
CA PHE A 186 -0.47 -10.98 -1.33
C PHE A 186 -0.97 -10.66 -2.74
N ILE A 187 -0.88 -11.65 -3.64
CA ILE A 187 -1.67 -11.62 -4.89
C ILE A 187 -3.12 -11.93 -4.55
N ASN A 188 -4.02 -10.99 -4.82
CA ASN A 188 -5.45 -11.14 -4.56
C ASN A 188 -6.19 -11.76 -5.76
N TYR A 189 -7.14 -12.66 -5.46
CA TYR A 189 -8.04 -13.30 -6.42
C TYR A 189 -9.49 -12.93 -6.08
N GLY A 190 -10.46 -13.72 -6.52
CA GLY A 190 -11.87 -13.50 -6.21
C GLY A 190 -12.21 -13.68 -4.73
N GLN A 191 -13.51 -13.63 -4.45
CA GLN A 191 -14.07 -13.77 -3.10
C GLN A 191 -13.47 -14.97 -2.36
N ASN A 192 -12.97 -14.74 -1.13
CA ASN A 192 -12.39 -15.80 -0.29
C ASN A 192 -11.31 -16.62 -1.03
N TYR A 193 -10.48 -15.95 -1.83
CA TYR A 193 -9.43 -16.54 -2.66
C TYR A 193 -9.90 -17.40 -3.84
N ALA A 194 -11.18 -17.30 -4.24
CA ALA A 194 -11.70 -18.05 -5.38
C ALA A 194 -10.95 -17.71 -6.69
N GLY A 195 -10.65 -18.75 -7.47
CA GLY A 195 -9.99 -18.61 -8.78
C GLY A 195 -8.45 -18.67 -8.75
N ALA A 196 -7.83 -18.91 -7.58
CA ALA A 196 -6.40 -19.19 -7.50
C ALA A 196 -6.06 -20.53 -8.22
N PRO A 197 -4.96 -20.60 -8.99
CA PRO A 197 -4.77 -21.67 -9.99
C PRO A 197 -4.29 -23.03 -9.43
N ASP A 198 -3.55 -23.06 -8.31
CA ASP A 198 -2.69 -24.21 -7.98
C ASP A 198 -2.57 -24.54 -6.49
N GLY A 199 -3.47 -24.03 -5.65
CA GLY A 199 -3.47 -24.36 -4.20
C GLY A 199 -2.38 -23.65 -3.39
N PHE A 200 -1.62 -22.75 -4.00
CA PHE A 200 -0.66 -21.89 -3.31
C PHE A 200 -1.22 -20.50 -3.07
N VAL A 201 -0.65 -19.82 -2.06
CA VAL A 201 -0.78 -18.38 -1.88
C VAL A 201 0.52 -17.71 -2.26
N TYR A 202 0.41 -16.77 -3.20
CA TYR A 202 1.54 -16.00 -3.70
C TYR A 202 1.68 -14.68 -2.97
N THR A 203 2.91 -14.34 -2.61
CA THR A 203 3.32 -13.06 -2.02
C THR A 203 4.42 -12.45 -2.88
N VAL A 204 4.35 -11.13 -3.08
CA VAL A 204 5.42 -10.34 -3.71
C VAL A 204 6.00 -9.35 -2.72
N THR A 205 7.27 -9.02 -2.90
CA THR A 205 7.99 -8.06 -2.05
C THR A 205 9.19 -7.48 -2.79
N PRO A 206 9.54 -6.19 -2.63
CA PRO A 206 10.84 -5.70 -3.10
C PRO A 206 11.97 -6.49 -2.43
N ASP A 207 13.08 -6.70 -3.12
CA ASP A 207 14.24 -7.39 -2.54
C ASP A 207 15.05 -6.46 -1.63
N SER A 208 14.44 -6.08 -0.53
CA SER A 208 15.01 -5.22 0.49
C SER A 208 14.45 -5.59 1.85
N PRO A 209 15.27 -5.58 2.91
CA PRO A 209 14.78 -5.72 4.27
C PRO A 209 13.92 -4.52 4.70
N SER A 210 14.05 -3.36 4.04
CA SER A 210 13.39 -2.11 4.38
C SER A 210 12.08 -1.90 3.62
N ALA A 211 11.06 -1.37 4.28
CA ALA A 211 9.81 -0.92 3.67
C ALA A 211 9.88 0.47 3.01
N TYR A 212 11.03 1.13 3.09
CA TYR A 212 11.25 2.54 2.76
C TYR A 212 12.36 2.75 1.73
N GLU A 213 13.19 1.74 1.48
CA GLU A 213 14.29 1.83 0.52
C GLU A 213 13.94 1.06 -0.76
N PRO A 214 14.06 1.69 -1.94
CA PRO A 214 13.84 0.99 -3.19
C PRO A 214 14.94 -0.05 -3.42
N SER A 215 14.58 -1.09 -4.17
CA SER A 215 15.47 -2.15 -4.63
C SER A 215 15.43 -2.25 -6.16
N ASP A 216 16.23 -3.17 -6.73
CA ASP A 216 16.28 -3.38 -8.17
C ASP A 216 15.15 -4.26 -8.72
N GLY A 217 14.47 -5.01 -7.86
CA GLY A 217 13.49 -5.98 -8.32
C GLY A 217 12.58 -6.51 -7.21
N PHE A 218 11.55 -7.23 -7.62
CA PHE A 218 10.63 -7.92 -6.73
C PHE A 218 10.92 -9.42 -6.70
N ILE A 219 10.78 -9.98 -5.51
CA ILE A 219 10.77 -11.40 -5.22
C ILE A 219 9.34 -11.88 -5.20
N LEU A 220 9.12 -13.06 -5.79
CA LEU A 220 7.89 -13.83 -5.66
C LEU A 220 8.16 -15.04 -4.75
N PHE A 221 7.31 -15.26 -3.78
CA PHE A 221 7.37 -16.44 -2.92
C PHE A 221 5.96 -16.92 -2.59
N ARG A 222 5.85 -18.19 -2.20
CA ARG A 222 4.56 -18.83 -1.99
C ARG A 222 4.59 -19.88 -0.89
N ALA A 223 3.43 -20.16 -0.31
CA ALA A 223 3.22 -21.30 0.58
C ALA A 223 1.89 -21.99 0.23
N PRO A 224 1.72 -23.28 0.53
CA PRO A 224 0.42 -23.94 0.42
C PRO A 224 -0.65 -23.19 1.21
N GLN A 225 -1.88 -23.11 0.69
CA GLN A 225 -2.98 -22.38 1.35
C GLN A 225 -3.25 -22.83 2.80
N GLY A 226 -2.98 -24.09 3.13
CA GLY A 226 -3.17 -24.65 4.47
C GLY A 226 -2.01 -24.40 5.45
N ASP A 227 -0.87 -23.88 4.98
CA ASP A 227 0.38 -23.84 5.74
C ASP A 227 1.00 -22.43 5.84
N LEU A 228 0.21 -21.37 5.61
CA LEU A 228 0.73 -19.99 5.62
C LEU A 228 1.40 -19.59 6.95
N PHE A 229 0.93 -20.11 8.08
CA PHE A 229 1.54 -19.82 9.39
C PHE A 229 2.82 -20.60 9.69
N ASN A 230 3.21 -21.53 8.81
CA ASN A 230 4.45 -22.29 8.90
C ASN A 230 5.54 -21.65 8.03
N ARG A 231 6.51 -20.98 8.65
CA ARG A 231 7.62 -20.32 7.93
C ARG A 231 8.37 -21.27 6.98
N ASP A 232 8.55 -22.52 7.38
CA ASP A 232 9.34 -23.50 6.61
C ASP A 232 8.56 -24.07 5.41
N ALA A 233 7.28 -23.75 5.27
CA ALA A 233 6.47 -24.15 4.11
C ALA A 233 6.66 -23.23 2.90
N TYR A 234 7.33 -22.09 3.07
CA TYR A 234 7.52 -21.12 2.01
C TYR A 234 8.60 -21.56 1.01
N GLN A 235 8.33 -21.29 -0.26
CA GLN A 235 9.23 -21.49 -1.40
C GLN A 235 9.39 -20.18 -2.17
N TYR A 236 10.58 -19.93 -2.68
CA TYR A 236 10.97 -18.71 -3.37
C TYR A 236 11.16 -19.00 -4.86
N TYR A 237 10.75 -18.05 -5.70
CA TYR A 237 11.03 -18.10 -7.12
C TYR A 237 12.54 -17.93 -7.34
N ALA A 238 13.13 -18.84 -8.12
CA ALA A 238 14.57 -18.90 -8.40
C ALA A 238 14.86 -18.82 -9.92
N GLY A 239 14.05 -18.04 -10.62
CA GLY A 239 14.09 -17.93 -12.08
C GLY A 239 13.15 -18.91 -12.78
N ALA A 240 13.26 -18.96 -14.10
CA ALA A 240 12.49 -19.87 -14.94
C ALA A 240 13.43 -20.79 -15.71
N ASP A 241 12.94 -21.99 -16.05
CA ASP A 241 13.64 -22.93 -16.90
C ASP A 241 13.63 -22.49 -18.39
N ASP A 242 14.25 -23.28 -19.27
CA ASP A 242 14.29 -23.01 -20.71
C ASP A 242 12.90 -22.99 -21.37
N ASN A 243 11.85 -23.51 -20.71
CA ASN A 243 10.47 -23.50 -21.17
C ASN A 243 9.67 -22.30 -20.63
N GLY A 244 10.25 -21.49 -19.75
CA GLY A 244 9.57 -20.40 -19.06
C GLY A 244 8.75 -20.84 -17.84
N GLU A 245 8.94 -22.08 -17.37
CA GLU A 245 8.29 -22.59 -16.16
C GLU A 245 9.08 -22.16 -14.92
N PRO A 246 8.40 -21.81 -13.82
CA PRO A 246 9.06 -21.26 -12.64
C PRO A 246 9.81 -22.35 -11.87
N ILE A 247 11.04 -22.04 -11.49
CA ILE A 247 11.85 -22.85 -10.58
C ILE A 247 11.58 -22.35 -9.15
N TRP A 248 11.31 -23.28 -8.24
CA TRP A 248 11.03 -23.00 -6.83
C TRP A 248 12.10 -23.63 -5.96
N THR A 249 12.68 -22.83 -5.07
CA THR A 249 13.66 -23.24 -4.07
C THR A 249 13.11 -23.03 -2.66
N ILE A 250 13.63 -23.77 -1.69
CA ILE A 250 13.39 -23.51 -0.26
C ILE A 250 14.50 -22.66 0.37
N ASP A 251 15.62 -22.48 -0.35
CA ASP A 251 16.73 -21.64 0.10
C ASP A 251 16.47 -20.19 -0.32
N ILE A 252 16.25 -19.32 0.65
CA ILE A 252 15.97 -17.89 0.41
C ILE A 252 17.13 -17.18 -0.30
N GLU A 253 18.36 -17.67 -0.16
CA GLU A 253 19.54 -17.08 -0.82
C GLU A 253 19.62 -17.41 -2.32
N GLU A 254 18.84 -18.37 -2.79
CA GLU A 254 18.73 -18.73 -4.21
C GLU A 254 17.57 -18.02 -4.93
N ARG A 255 16.88 -17.10 -4.25
CA ARG A 255 15.77 -16.32 -4.86
C ARG A 255 16.26 -15.45 -6.01
N ASP A 256 15.39 -15.22 -6.98
CA ASP A 256 15.62 -14.35 -8.14
C ASP A 256 14.43 -13.41 -8.36
N TYR A 257 14.62 -12.40 -9.21
CA TYR A 257 13.59 -11.42 -9.52
C TYR A 257 12.52 -12.00 -10.46
N ASN A 258 11.26 -11.95 -10.06
CA ASN A 258 10.14 -12.16 -11.00
C ASN A 258 9.78 -10.87 -11.75
N PHE A 259 10.29 -9.73 -11.27
CA PHE A 259 10.16 -8.42 -11.90
C PHE A 259 11.40 -7.59 -11.60
N TYR A 260 12.07 -7.08 -12.63
CA TYR A 260 13.25 -6.23 -12.54
C TYR A 260 12.93 -4.80 -12.98
N HIS A 261 13.22 -3.83 -12.12
CA HIS A 261 13.15 -2.39 -12.40
C HIS A 261 14.17 -1.68 -11.49
N PRO A 262 15.40 -1.45 -11.99
CA PRO A 262 16.52 -0.94 -11.21
C PRO A 262 16.18 0.29 -10.38
N ASP A 263 16.64 0.31 -9.12
CA ASP A 263 16.42 1.38 -8.15
C ASP A 263 14.95 1.85 -7.99
N SER A 264 13.98 1.04 -8.41
CA SER A 264 12.57 1.45 -8.56
C SER A 264 11.57 0.51 -7.88
N ALA A 265 12.00 -0.70 -7.48
CA ALA A 265 11.12 -1.66 -6.81
C ALA A 265 10.90 -1.26 -5.34
N LEU A 266 9.72 -0.69 -5.07
CA LEU A 266 9.29 -0.23 -3.75
C LEU A 266 7.96 -0.91 -3.36
N ARG A 267 6.88 -0.17 -3.13
CA ARG A 267 5.59 -0.74 -2.70
C ARG A 267 4.74 -1.14 -3.89
N SER A 268 3.92 -2.16 -3.69
CA SER A 268 3.14 -2.71 -4.80
C SER A 268 1.94 -3.54 -4.35
N GLY A 269 1.03 -3.81 -5.29
CA GLY A 269 -0.11 -4.69 -5.08
C GLY A 269 -0.53 -5.36 -6.38
N ILE A 270 -0.88 -6.66 -6.31
CA ILE A 270 -1.30 -7.46 -7.46
C ILE A 270 -2.71 -7.99 -7.25
N SER A 271 -3.53 -7.93 -8.29
CA SER A 271 -4.86 -8.52 -8.30
C SER A 271 -5.12 -9.25 -9.61
N TYR A 272 -5.79 -10.40 -9.55
CA TYR A 272 -6.10 -11.20 -10.73
C TYR A 272 -7.41 -10.73 -11.37
N ASN A 273 -7.33 -10.24 -12.60
CA ASN A 273 -8.47 -9.93 -13.45
C ASN A 273 -8.90 -11.20 -14.19
N ALA A 274 -9.79 -11.96 -13.56
CA ALA A 274 -10.23 -13.26 -14.05
C ALA A 274 -10.91 -13.21 -15.43
N PRO A 275 -11.79 -12.24 -15.76
CA PRO A 275 -12.37 -12.13 -17.10
C PRO A 275 -11.34 -11.98 -18.22
N LEU A 276 -10.23 -11.29 -17.97
CA LEU A 276 -9.14 -11.13 -18.94
C LEU A 276 -8.07 -12.22 -18.85
N GLY A 277 -8.07 -13.01 -17.78
CA GLY A 277 -7.03 -13.99 -17.50
C GLY A 277 -5.66 -13.36 -17.25
N ARG A 278 -5.62 -12.18 -16.61
CA ARG A 278 -4.39 -11.40 -16.41
C ARG A 278 -4.19 -11.01 -14.95
N TYR A 279 -2.95 -11.13 -14.48
CA TYR A 279 -2.51 -10.50 -13.24
C TYR A 279 -2.28 -9.03 -13.52
N ILE A 280 -2.84 -8.14 -12.70
CA ILE A 280 -2.68 -6.68 -12.82
C ILE A 280 -1.85 -6.20 -11.63
N TRP A 281 -0.68 -5.63 -11.91
CA TRP A 281 0.28 -5.20 -10.90
C TRP A 281 0.38 -3.68 -10.88
N TRP A 282 -0.03 -3.05 -9.78
CA TRP A 282 0.31 -1.65 -9.47
C TRP A 282 1.65 -1.59 -8.72
N GLN A 283 2.59 -0.80 -9.20
CA GLN A 283 3.93 -0.66 -8.62
C GLN A 283 4.33 0.81 -8.49
N GLN A 284 4.52 1.26 -7.26
CA GLN A 284 4.96 2.61 -6.91
C GLN A 284 6.34 2.91 -7.48
N LEU A 285 6.53 4.09 -8.08
CA LEU A 285 7.87 4.60 -8.40
C LEU A 285 8.38 5.47 -7.25
N PRO A 286 9.66 5.31 -6.84
CA PRO A 286 10.25 6.18 -5.83
C PRO A 286 10.53 7.58 -6.38
N ASN A 287 10.39 8.58 -5.51
CA ASN A 287 10.78 9.97 -5.73
C ASN A 287 12.30 10.13 -5.47
N LEU A 288 13.16 9.61 -6.36
CA LEU A 288 14.62 9.55 -6.14
C LEU A 288 15.33 10.90 -5.96
N ASP A 289 14.68 12.01 -6.31
CA ASP A 289 15.19 13.37 -6.11
C ASP A 289 14.82 13.97 -4.73
N ASP A 290 14.07 13.24 -3.89
CA ASP A 290 13.65 13.64 -2.55
C ASP A 290 14.50 12.96 -1.45
N ASP A 291 14.57 13.58 -0.27
CA ASP A 291 15.18 12.98 0.93
C ASP A 291 14.37 11.77 1.44
N LYS A 292 13.11 11.64 1.00
CA LYS A 292 12.20 10.51 1.28
C LYS A 292 11.66 9.92 -0.02
N PRO A 293 12.42 9.04 -0.70
CA PRO A 293 12.04 8.50 -1.99
C PRO A 293 10.75 7.69 -1.95
N GLU A 294 10.32 7.21 -0.78
CA GLU A 294 9.09 6.46 -0.60
C GLU A 294 7.82 7.32 -0.44
N ASP A 295 7.97 8.62 -0.18
CA ASP A 295 6.85 9.52 0.08
C ASP A 295 6.25 10.03 -1.23
N THR A 296 5.20 9.34 -1.69
CA THR A 296 4.45 9.72 -2.90
C THR A 296 3.00 10.10 -2.57
N ARG A 297 2.76 10.62 -1.37
CA ARG A 297 1.42 10.95 -0.88
C ARG A 297 0.75 12.06 -1.68
N PHE A 298 1.55 13.04 -2.14
CA PHE A 298 1.03 14.25 -2.79
C PHE A 298 1.47 14.39 -4.25
N ASP A 299 2.53 13.73 -4.66
CA ASP A 299 3.04 13.65 -6.03
C ASP A 299 3.77 12.31 -6.25
N GLY A 300 4.24 12.09 -7.47
CA GLY A 300 4.99 10.89 -7.84
C GLY A 300 4.28 10.05 -8.90
N GLY A 301 4.84 8.87 -9.17
CA GLY A 301 4.48 8.02 -10.30
C GLY A 301 4.29 6.56 -9.92
N PHE A 302 3.82 5.79 -10.89
CA PHE A 302 3.68 4.34 -10.78
C PHE A 302 3.58 3.69 -12.17
N GLY A 303 3.83 2.39 -12.21
CA GLY A 303 3.50 1.53 -13.32
C GLY A 303 2.27 0.66 -13.03
N VAL A 304 1.49 0.37 -14.07
CA VAL A 304 0.54 -0.74 -14.11
C VAL A 304 1.04 -1.75 -15.14
N TYR A 305 1.23 -2.98 -14.72
CA TYR A 305 1.72 -4.07 -15.56
C TYR A 305 0.73 -5.22 -15.59
N ASP A 306 0.82 -6.05 -16.63
CA ASP A 306 0.04 -7.27 -16.72
C ASP A 306 0.87 -8.50 -17.11
N ALA A 307 0.42 -9.69 -16.68
CA ALA A 307 1.05 -10.97 -17.01
C ALA A 307 0.03 -12.10 -17.11
N PRO A 308 0.35 -13.19 -17.85
CA PRO A 308 -0.48 -14.40 -17.89
C PRO A 308 -0.28 -15.31 -16.66
N GLN A 309 0.88 -15.21 -15.99
CA GLN A 309 1.23 -15.99 -14.81
C GLN A 309 1.73 -15.07 -13.69
N PRO A 310 1.68 -15.51 -12.41
CA PRO A 310 2.12 -14.66 -11.30
C PRO A 310 3.64 -14.40 -11.29
N TRP A 311 4.42 -15.16 -12.06
CA TRP A 311 5.85 -14.95 -12.30
C TRP A 311 6.15 -14.25 -13.64
N GLY A 312 5.14 -13.80 -14.39
CA GLY A 312 5.33 -13.13 -15.68
C GLY A 312 4.99 -13.99 -16.91
N PRO A 313 5.52 -13.67 -18.10
CA PRO A 313 6.27 -12.46 -18.42
C PRO A 313 5.40 -11.21 -18.24
N TRP A 314 5.96 -10.18 -17.63
CA TRP A 314 5.29 -8.90 -17.41
C TRP A 314 5.35 -8.00 -18.63
N THR A 315 4.28 -7.25 -18.85
CA THR A 315 4.17 -6.21 -19.88
C THR A 315 3.55 -4.94 -19.31
N THR A 316 3.89 -3.79 -19.89
CA THR A 316 3.42 -2.48 -19.44
C THR A 316 2.02 -2.17 -19.97
N VAL A 317 1.10 -1.85 -19.08
CA VAL A 317 -0.25 -1.35 -19.41
C VAL A 317 -0.30 0.16 -19.34
N TYR A 318 0.26 0.72 -18.26
CA TYR A 318 0.32 2.16 -17.99
C TYR A 318 1.63 2.48 -17.27
N PHE A 319 2.21 3.64 -17.54
CA PHE A 319 3.42 4.10 -16.86
C PHE A 319 3.43 5.62 -16.81
N THR A 320 3.71 6.19 -15.65
CA THR A 320 3.93 7.63 -15.50
C THR A 320 4.90 7.91 -14.36
N ASP A 321 5.83 8.83 -14.57
CA ASP A 321 6.71 9.35 -13.51
C ASP A 321 5.96 10.33 -12.59
N PHE A 322 4.95 11.00 -13.13
CA PHE A 322 4.16 11.99 -12.43
C PHE A 322 2.70 11.78 -12.79
N TRP A 323 1.93 11.25 -11.85
CA TRP A 323 0.49 11.16 -12.00
C TRP A 323 -0.16 12.51 -11.68
N ASP A 324 -1.41 12.70 -12.12
CA ASP A 324 -2.17 13.94 -11.94
C ASP A 324 -2.63 14.17 -10.48
N VAL A 325 -2.42 13.18 -9.61
CA VAL A 325 -2.50 13.25 -8.13
C VAL A 325 -1.40 12.36 -7.52
N GLY A 326 -1.09 12.55 -6.24
CA GLY A 326 -0.18 11.63 -5.53
C GLY A 326 -0.71 10.19 -5.54
N PRO A 327 0.10 9.19 -5.95
CA PRO A 327 -0.33 7.79 -5.98
C PRO A 327 -0.37 7.13 -4.59
N GLY A 328 0.21 7.76 -3.58
CA GLY A 328 0.19 7.27 -2.21
C GLY A 328 1.13 6.11 -1.94
N GLU A 329 1.07 5.66 -0.70
CA GLU A 329 1.94 4.64 -0.09
C GLU A 329 1.43 3.20 -0.26
N THR A 330 0.25 3.02 -0.87
CA THR A 330 -0.39 1.72 -1.13
C THR A 330 -1.29 1.84 -2.36
N GLY A 331 -1.36 0.80 -3.19
CA GLY A 331 -2.24 0.74 -4.35
C GLY A 331 -2.57 -0.70 -4.76
N SER A 332 -3.84 -0.98 -5.04
CA SER A 332 -4.29 -2.27 -5.59
C SER A 332 -5.68 -2.17 -6.23
N PHE A 333 -6.07 -3.16 -7.03
CA PHE A 333 -7.38 -3.22 -7.69
C PHE A 333 -8.25 -4.31 -7.04
N PRO A 334 -9.13 -3.99 -6.06
CA PRO A 334 -9.95 -5.01 -5.42
C PRO A 334 -10.78 -5.77 -6.45
N THR A 335 -10.63 -7.09 -6.48
CA THR A 335 -11.28 -7.95 -7.48
C THR A 335 -12.81 -7.88 -7.42
N LYS A 336 -13.37 -7.59 -6.24
CA LYS A 336 -14.81 -7.31 -6.05
C LYS A 336 -15.31 -6.15 -6.93
N TRP A 337 -14.45 -5.18 -7.22
CA TRP A 337 -14.79 -3.95 -7.95
C TRP A 337 -14.28 -3.97 -9.40
N MET A 338 -14.00 -5.14 -9.94
CA MET A 338 -13.80 -5.36 -11.36
C MET A 338 -15.15 -5.64 -12.03
N SER A 339 -15.38 -5.08 -13.22
CA SER A 339 -16.58 -5.36 -14.00
C SER A 339 -16.61 -6.82 -14.46
N PRO A 340 -17.80 -7.37 -14.79
CA PRO A 340 -17.92 -8.75 -15.26
C PRO A 340 -17.08 -9.10 -16.49
N ASP A 341 -16.78 -8.12 -17.34
CA ASP A 341 -15.91 -8.26 -18.52
C ASP A 341 -14.43 -7.93 -18.22
N GLY A 342 -14.11 -7.51 -17.00
CA GLY A 342 -12.78 -7.11 -16.56
C GLY A 342 -12.26 -5.81 -17.19
N LEU A 343 -13.06 -5.11 -18.00
CA LEU A 343 -12.63 -3.91 -18.71
C LEU A 343 -12.71 -2.65 -17.86
N THR A 344 -13.44 -2.67 -16.75
CA THR A 344 -13.46 -1.60 -15.75
C THR A 344 -12.94 -2.15 -14.44
N MET A 345 -11.99 -1.45 -13.83
CA MET A 345 -11.45 -1.74 -12.51
C MET A 345 -11.42 -0.46 -11.68
N ASN A 346 -11.24 -0.58 -10.37
CA ASN A 346 -11.11 0.58 -9.48
C ASN A 346 -9.84 0.44 -8.67
N LEU A 347 -8.94 1.42 -8.78
CA LEU A 347 -7.75 1.50 -7.96
C LEU A 347 -8.16 2.00 -6.58
N VAL A 348 -7.89 1.21 -5.55
CA VAL A 348 -7.82 1.67 -4.16
C VAL A 348 -6.38 2.07 -3.89
N PHE A 349 -6.16 3.32 -3.50
CA PHE A 349 -4.84 3.87 -3.22
C PHE A 349 -4.87 4.85 -2.05
N SER A 350 -3.70 5.23 -1.53
CA SER A 350 -3.58 6.11 -0.34
C SER A 350 -3.08 7.53 -0.64
N GLY A 351 -3.25 8.01 -1.86
CA GLY A 351 -2.93 9.40 -2.20
C GLY A 351 -3.71 10.39 -1.33
N GLU A 352 -3.07 11.49 -0.95
CA GLU A 352 -3.57 12.49 0.02
C GLU A 352 -3.84 11.96 1.43
N ASP A 353 -3.21 10.84 1.83
CA ASP A 353 -3.45 10.19 3.14
C ASP A 353 -4.93 9.84 3.36
N SER A 354 -5.59 9.29 2.34
CA SER A 354 -6.99 8.87 2.41
C SER A 354 -7.23 7.53 1.72
N PHE A 355 -8.25 6.79 2.15
CA PHE A 355 -8.81 5.68 1.38
C PHE A 355 -9.44 6.25 0.10
N SER A 356 -8.73 6.07 -1.01
CA SER A 356 -9.03 6.77 -2.25
C SER A 356 -9.38 5.80 -3.35
N VAL A 357 -10.45 6.08 -4.08
CA VAL A 357 -10.95 5.21 -5.15
C VAL A 357 -10.98 5.96 -6.46
N ARG A 358 -10.32 5.41 -7.48
CA ARG A 358 -10.34 5.94 -8.84
C ARG A 358 -10.58 4.83 -9.85
N ARG A 359 -11.57 5.05 -10.72
CA ARG A 359 -11.90 4.12 -11.81
C ARG A 359 -10.83 4.14 -12.91
N ALA A 360 -10.53 2.96 -13.43
CA ALA A 360 -9.71 2.70 -14.61
C ALA A 360 -10.52 1.92 -15.64
N THR A 361 -10.45 2.34 -16.90
CA THR A 361 -11.06 1.63 -18.04
C THR A 361 -9.96 1.11 -18.95
N LEU A 362 -10.05 -0.18 -19.28
CA LEU A 362 -9.09 -0.87 -20.13
C LEU A 362 -9.59 -0.97 -21.56
N THR A 363 -8.69 -0.78 -22.53
CA THR A 363 -8.91 -1.20 -23.91
C THR A 363 -8.05 -2.42 -24.19
N VAL A 364 -8.69 -3.48 -24.68
CA VAL A 364 -8.01 -4.71 -25.08
C VAL A 364 -7.87 -4.79 -26.59
N ALA A 365 -6.80 -5.43 -27.06
CA ALA A 365 -6.63 -5.69 -28.48
C ALA A 365 -7.82 -6.51 -29.02
N PRO A 366 -8.32 -6.22 -30.25
CA PRO A 366 -9.30 -7.06 -30.91
C PRO A 366 -8.76 -8.50 -30.98
N GLN A 367 -9.41 -9.41 -30.25
CA GLN A 367 -8.91 -10.74 -29.89
C GLN A 367 -8.02 -11.41 -30.96
N ALA A 368 -6.78 -11.76 -30.56
CA ALA A 368 -6.39 -13.15 -30.66
C ALA A 368 -7.31 -13.90 -29.67
N THR A 369 -8.23 -14.68 -30.20
CA THR A 369 -9.26 -15.39 -29.42
C THR A 369 -8.62 -16.26 -28.33
N LEU A 370 -8.75 -15.85 -27.07
CA LEU A 370 -8.66 -16.80 -25.96
C LEU A 370 -9.92 -17.68 -26.01
N PRO A 371 -9.81 -19.02 -25.88
CA PRO A 371 -10.97 -19.88 -25.92
C PRO A 371 -11.94 -19.48 -24.80
N ASN A 372 -13.19 -19.21 -25.19
CA ASN A 372 -14.30 -19.03 -24.27
C ASN A 372 -14.32 -20.18 -23.27
N VAL A 373 -13.92 -19.93 -22.02
CA VAL A 373 -14.38 -20.74 -20.90
C VAL A 373 -15.82 -20.33 -20.69
N VAL A 374 -16.74 -21.06 -21.32
CA VAL A 374 -18.15 -21.03 -20.96
C VAL A 374 -18.21 -21.46 -19.49
N PRO A 375 -18.78 -20.66 -18.57
CA PRO A 375 -19.03 -21.16 -17.22
C PRO A 375 -19.97 -22.35 -17.36
N GLU A 376 -19.54 -23.55 -16.94
CA GLU A 376 -20.50 -24.62 -16.69
C GLU A 376 -21.45 -24.10 -15.62
N GLU A 377 -22.69 -23.88 -16.02
CA GLU A 377 -23.79 -23.52 -15.15
C GLU A 377 -24.07 -24.71 -14.23
N HIS A 378 -23.37 -24.78 -13.10
CA HIS A 378 -23.66 -25.73 -12.03
C HIS A 378 -24.91 -25.27 -11.27
N ASN A 379 -26.06 -25.30 -11.96
CA ASN A 379 -27.38 -25.24 -11.36
C ASN A 379 -27.69 -26.58 -10.68
N GLN A 380 -27.02 -26.85 -9.56
CA GLN A 380 -27.57 -27.74 -8.54
C GLN A 380 -27.63 -26.97 -7.22
N PRO A 381 -28.83 -26.78 -6.63
CA PRO A 381 -28.92 -26.22 -5.29
C PRO A 381 -28.20 -27.15 -4.30
N PRO A 382 -27.52 -26.60 -3.27
CA PRO A 382 -26.83 -27.42 -2.28
C PRO A 382 -27.81 -28.40 -1.63
N PRO A 383 -27.39 -29.64 -1.34
CA PRO A 383 -28.24 -30.57 -0.61
C PRO A 383 -28.60 -29.98 0.76
N PRO A 384 -29.82 -30.21 1.27
CA PRO A 384 -30.25 -29.68 2.55
C PRO A 384 -29.32 -30.14 3.68
N LEU A 385 -28.89 -29.19 4.51
CA LEU A 385 -28.17 -29.42 5.77
C LEU A 385 -29.12 -30.05 6.81
N ASP A 386 -29.38 -31.34 6.67
CA ASP A 386 -30.09 -32.13 7.68
C ASP A 386 -29.18 -33.26 8.18
N SER A 387 -28.34 -32.95 9.18
CA SER A 387 -28.11 -33.76 10.39
C SER A 387 -27.02 -33.12 11.27
N PRO A 388 -27.19 -33.06 12.60
CA PRO A 388 -26.23 -32.41 13.49
C PRO A 388 -24.93 -33.22 13.57
N LEU A 389 -23.80 -32.51 13.52
CA LEU A 389 -22.46 -33.04 13.75
C LEU A 389 -22.40 -33.78 15.11
N PRO A 390 -21.78 -34.97 15.20
CA PRO A 390 -21.56 -35.64 16.47
C PRO A 390 -20.57 -34.82 17.32
N PRO A 391 -20.75 -34.75 18.65
CA PRO A 391 -19.86 -34.01 19.52
C PRO A 391 -18.44 -34.62 19.55
N PRO A 392 -17.40 -33.79 19.79
CA PRO A 392 -16.01 -34.21 19.70
C PRO A 392 -15.69 -35.29 20.74
N GLN A 393 -15.06 -36.39 20.29
CA GLN A 393 -14.60 -37.44 21.18
C GLN A 393 -13.36 -36.99 21.95
N LEU A 394 -13.46 -37.12 23.27
CA LEU A 394 -12.43 -36.85 24.25
C LEU A 394 -11.29 -37.88 24.12
N ASN A 395 -10.05 -37.39 24.26
CA ASN A 395 -8.78 -38.13 24.26
C ASN A 395 -8.79 -39.50 24.96
N SER A 396 -8.01 -40.43 24.41
CA SER A 396 -7.49 -41.59 25.14
C SER A 396 -6.04 -41.89 24.69
N PRO A 397 -5.21 -42.48 25.57
CA PRO A 397 -3.79 -42.15 25.67
C PRO A 397 -2.83 -43.05 24.85
N LEU A 398 -1.63 -42.53 24.60
CA LEU A 398 -0.46 -43.20 24.02
C LEU A 398 -0.11 -44.53 24.72
N PRO A 399 0.39 -45.54 24.00
CA PRO A 399 0.89 -46.78 24.60
C PRO A 399 2.32 -46.60 25.15
N PRO A 400 2.74 -47.42 26.14
CA PRO A 400 4.03 -47.27 26.80
C PRO A 400 5.17 -47.86 25.96
N ALA A 401 6.34 -47.23 26.07
CA ALA A 401 7.60 -47.77 25.60
C ALA A 401 8.05 -48.93 26.49
N ASP A 402 8.40 -50.06 25.89
CA ASP A 402 9.09 -51.14 26.57
C ASP A 402 10.41 -51.47 25.88
N ASN A 403 11.38 -51.75 26.73
CA ASN A 403 12.81 -51.72 26.50
C ASN A 403 13.33 -53.16 26.65
N GLN A 404 13.87 -53.80 25.60
CA GLN A 404 14.71 -55.00 25.74
C GLN A 404 15.80 -55.12 24.65
N THR A 405 17.03 -54.85 25.09
CA THR A 405 18.28 -55.64 24.95
C THR A 405 18.37 -56.76 23.91
N GLY A 406 19.47 -56.75 23.12
CA GLY A 406 19.95 -57.95 22.41
C GLY A 406 21.08 -57.75 21.39
N SER A 407 22.32 -57.57 21.87
CA SER A 407 23.63 -58.01 21.30
C SER A 407 23.69 -58.62 19.87
N ALA A 408 24.57 -58.10 19.00
CA ALA A 408 25.84 -58.76 18.58
C ALA A 408 26.60 -58.03 17.44
N ALA A 409 27.92 -57.83 17.67
CA ALA A 409 29.09 -57.94 16.78
C ALA A 409 29.09 -57.26 15.38
N SER A 410 29.90 -56.23 15.09
CA SER A 410 31.37 -56.18 14.92
C SER A 410 31.74 -55.99 13.44
N ASN A 411 32.27 -54.82 13.06
CA ASN A 411 33.62 -54.67 12.48
C ASN A 411 33.90 -53.22 12.05
N VAL A 412 34.95 -52.68 12.66
CA VAL A 412 35.68 -51.44 12.31
C VAL A 412 37.09 -51.87 11.90
N PRO A 413 37.80 -51.10 11.06
CA PRO A 413 39.02 -50.42 11.54
C PRO A 413 39.03 -48.93 11.10
N ASP A 414 39.21 -47.93 11.98
CA ASP A 414 40.46 -47.48 12.67
C ASP A 414 41.40 -46.78 11.65
N GLN A 415 41.88 -45.53 11.74
CA GLN A 415 42.45 -44.65 12.80
C GLN A 415 42.33 -43.18 12.34
N SER A 416 42.40 -42.08 13.12
CA SER A 416 43.33 -41.72 14.21
C SER A 416 42.82 -40.44 14.94
N GLN A 417 43.06 -40.38 16.25
CA GLN A 417 42.78 -39.25 17.18
C GLN A 417 43.99 -38.28 17.24
N SER A 418 43.87 -37.01 17.63
CA SER A 418 43.79 -36.46 19.01
C SER A 418 44.02 -34.92 18.97
N PRO A 419 43.90 -34.11 20.06
CA PRO A 419 43.08 -34.25 21.28
C PRO A 419 42.30 -32.96 21.70
N LEU A 420 41.40 -33.14 22.68
CA LEU A 420 40.72 -32.13 23.53
C LEU A 420 41.68 -31.23 24.34
N PRO A 421 41.15 -30.17 24.98
CA PRO A 421 41.03 -30.20 26.44
C PRO A 421 39.63 -29.88 26.98
N THR A 422 39.35 -30.41 28.17
CA THR A 422 38.09 -30.38 28.96
C THR A 422 38.17 -29.29 30.07
N PRO A 423 37.19 -29.15 31.00
CA PRO A 423 36.12 -28.15 31.04
C PRO A 423 36.20 -27.24 32.30
N THR A 424 35.05 -26.66 32.71
CA THR A 424 34.67 -26.02 34.00
C THR A 424 34.45 -24.51 33.81
N GLU A 425 33.23 -23.97 33.85
CA GLU A 425 32.51 -23.64 35.08
C GLU A 425 30.99 -23.54 34.81
N THR A 426 30.19 -24.24 35.60
CA THR A 426 28.72 -24.13 35.62
C THR A 426 28.32 -23.15 36.72
N LEU A 427 27.68 -22.04 36.36
CA LEU A 427 27.08 -21.10 37.31
C LEU A 427 25.82 -21.71 37.95
N PRO A 428 25.58 -21.49 39.26
CA PRO A 428 24.36 -21.95 39.92
C PRO A 428 23.14 -21.11 39.50
N PRO A 429 21.92 -21.69 39.45
CA PRO A 429 20.71 -20.93 39.14
C PRO A 429 20.33 -19.98 40.29
N PRO A 430 19.64 -18.85 39.99
CA PRO A 430 19.22 -17.88 40.99
C PRO A 430 18.12 -18.44 41.92
N PRO A 431 18.00 -17.91 43.16
CA PRO A 431 17.05 -18.41 44.14
C PRO A 431 15.60 -18.09 43.75
N THR A 432 14.72 -19.08 43.96
CA THR A 432 13.27 -18.98 43.78
C THR A 432 12.66 -18.05 44.83
N GLU A 433 12.16 -16.89 44.42
CA GLU A 433 11.28 -16.06 45.25
C GLU A 433 9.87 -16.67 45.29
N THR A 434 9.49 -17.14 46.47
CA THR A 434 8.10 -17.53 46.78
C THR A 434 7.25 -16.27 46.99
N LEU A 435 6.32 -16.03 46.07
CA LEU A 435 5.26 -15.03 46.23
C LEU A 435 4.24 -15.45 47.31
N PRO A 436 3.73 -14.51 48.14
CA PRO A 436 2.70 -14.79 49.14
C PRO A 436 1.33 -15.07 48.50
N PRO A 437 0.44 -15.83 49.17
CA PRO A 437 -0.84 -16.25 48.59
C PRO A 437 -1.80 -15.07 48.38
N GLN A 438 -2.41 -15.03 47.19
CA GLN A 438 -3.49 -14.11 46.83
C GLN A 438 -4.77 -14.41 47.65
N PRO A 439 -5.49 -13.39 48.15
CA PRO A 439 -6.79 -13.57 48.79
C PRO A 439 -7.89 -13.95 47.77
N PRO A 440 -8.96 -14.66 48.19
CA PRO A 440 -9.94 -15.20 47.27
C PRO A 440 -10.75 -14.12 46.55
N THR A 441 -10.86 -14.24 45.23
CA THR A 441 -11.68 -13.38 44.37
C THR A 441 -13.15 -13.64 44.62
N ILE A 442 -13.89 -12.62 45.07
CA ILE A 442 -15.35 -12.62 45.13
C ILE A 442 -15.87 -12.29 43.73
N ALA A 443 -16.61 -13.22 43.12
CA ALA A 443 -17.29 -12.99 41.85
C ALA A 443 -18.45 -11.99 42.02
N PRO A 444 -18.61 -11.00 41.12
CA PRO A 444 -19.80 -10.15 41.12
C PRO A 444 -20.99 -10.93 40.54
N THR A 445 -22.00 -11.16 41.37
CA THR A 445 -23.34 -11.63 40.97
C THR A 445 -24.02 -10.59 40.06
N MET A 446 -24.26 -10.94 38.79
CA MET A 446 -25.16 -10.19 37.91
C MET A 446 -26.64 -10.50 38.26
N PRO A 447 -27.54 -9.50 38.21
CA PRO A 447 -28.98 -9.73 38.30
C PRO A 447 -29.54 -10.32 36.98
N PRO A 448 -30.64 -11.10 37.02
CA PRO A 448 -31.18 -11.77 35.84
C PRO A 448 -31.87 -10.79 34.87
N LEU A 449 -31.67 -11.01 33.57
CA LEU A 449 -32.44 -10.37 32.49
C LEU A 449 -33.90 -10.83 32.49
N PRO A 450 -34.87 -9.97 32.13
CA PRO A 450 -36.28 -10.36 32.06
C PRO A 450 -36.60 -11.16 30.79
N THR A 451 -37.24 -12.31 31.00
CA THR A 451 -37.83 -13.18 29.98
C THR A 451 -39.02 -12.49 29.31
N ALA A 452 -38.96 -12.25 28.00
CA ALA A 452 -40.12 -11.89 27.19
C ALA A 452 -40.69 -13.12 26.48
N THR A 453 -41.95 -13.41 26.79
CA THR A 453 -42.74 -14.56 26.35
C THR A 453 -43.14 -14.42 24.88
N LEU A 454 -42.85 -15.44 24.08
CA LEU A 454 -43.40 -15.62 22.73
C LEU A 454 -44.80 -16.25 22.83
N THR A 455 -45.77 -15.67 22.12
CA THR A 455 -47.07 -16.31 21.82
C THR A 455 -47.23 -16.51 20.31
N PRO A 456 -47.68 -17.70 19.84
CA PRO A 456 -47.76 -18.04 18.42
C PRO A 456 -49.19 -17.95 17.84
N THR A 457 -49.33 -17.68 16.53
CA THR A 457 -50.34 -18.19 15.54
C THR A 457 -50.45 -17.19 14.36
N VAL A 458 -50.69 -17.47 13.08
CA VAL A 458 -50.87 -18.62 12.13
C VAL A 458 -50.95 -17.95 10.71
N PRO A 459 -50.69 -18.65 9.58
CA PRO A 459 -50.26 -18.04 8.32
C PRO A 459 -51.41 -17.83 7.30
N LEU A 460 -51.13 -17.05 6.24
CA LEU A 460 -51.94 -17.04 5.01
C LEU A 460 -51.08 -16.76 3.78
N SER A 461 -51.04 -17.75 2.87
CA SER A 461 -50.55 -17.64 1.50
C SER A 461 -51.60 -16.99 0.60
N ALA A 462 -51.16 -16.19 -0.38
CA ALA A 462 -51.68 -16.23 -1.75
C ALA A 462 -50.82 -15.39 -2.71
N THR A 463 -50.42 -16.05 -3.79
CA THR A 463 -49.72 -15.59 -4.99
C THR A 463 -50.61 -14.73 -5.88
N VAL A 464 -50.05 -13.81 -6.69
CA VAL A 464 -50.28 -13.61 -8.16
C VAL A 464 -49.54 -12.33 -8.64
N PRO A 465 -48.99 -12.29 -9.87
CA PRO A 465 -47.92 -11.38 -10.28
C PRO A 465 -48.41 -10.22 -11.18
N LEU A 466 -47.57 -9.19 -11.36
CA LEU A 466 -47.74 -8.19 -12.42
C LEU A 466 -46.42 -7.95 -13.16
N THR A 467 -46.44 -8.28 -14.45
CA THR A 467 -45.48 -7.90 -15.50
C THR A 467 -45.73 -6.47 -16.01
N PRO A 468 -44.76 -5.88 -16.74
CA PRO A 468 -44.63 -4.42 -16.91
C PRO A 468 -45.20 -3.90 -18.23
N THR A 469 -45.53 -2.60 -18.27
CA THR A 469 -45.86 -1.89 -19.52
C THR A 469 -44.95 -0.68 -19.68
N ALA A 470 -44.28 -0.63 -20.82
CA ALA A 470 -43.45 0.46 -21.30
C ALA A 470 -44.27 1.65 -21.82
N MET A 471 -43.74 2.88 -21.73
CA MET A 471 -43.55 3.81 -22.85
C MET A 471 -42.94 5.14 -22.39
N ALA A 472 -41.94 5.60 -23.13
CA ALA A 472 -41.30 6.92 -23.07
C ALA A 472 -42.07 7.97 -23.92
N PRO A 473 -41.50 9.13 -24.30
CA PRO A 473 -41.30 10.35 -23.49
C PRO A 473 -41.94 11.59 -24.17
N ILE A 474 -42.21 12.69 -23.44
CA ILE A 474 -42.47 14.01 -24.07
C ILE A 474 -41.86 15.15 -23.23
N THR A 475 -41.32 16.09 -24.00
CA THR A 475 -40.48 17.27 -23.81
C THR A 475 -41.15 18.52 -23.20
N GLU A 476 -40.28 19.42 -22.72
CA GLU A 476 -40.32 20.91 -22.74
C GLU A 476 -41.32 21.75 -21.89
N ALA A 477 -40.70 22.47 -20.93
CA ALA A 477 -40.59 23.94 -20.84
C ALA A 477 -41.76 24.86 -20.36
N GLN A 478 -41.34 25.74 -19.43
CA GLN A 478 -41.70 27.16 -19.19
C GLN A 478 -42.85 27.56 -18.23
N GLN A 479 -42.40 28.19 -17.13
CA GLN A 479 -42.79 29.49 -16.55
C GLN A 479 -44.28 29.83 -16.34
N MET A 480 -44.67 30.11 -15.08
CA MET A 480 -44.92 31.47 -14.55
C MET A 480 -45.50 31.45 -13.12
N SER A 481 -44.85 32.21 -12.25
CA SER A 481 -45.36 33.06 -11.14
C SER A 481 -46.73 32.79 -10.49
N GLU A 482 -46.75 32.70 -9.16
CA GLU A 482 -47.62 33.57 -8.35
C GLU A 482 -47.19 33.67 -6.87
N THR A 483 -47.48 34.84 -6.32
CA THR A 483 -47.04 35.45 -5.06
C THR A 483 -48.05 35.16 -3.94
N LEU A 484 -47.63 34.93 -2.69
CA LEU A 484 -48.48 35.17 -1.51
C LEU A 484 -47.67 35.48 -0.24
N GLN A 485 -48.18 36.44 0.53
CA GLN A 485 -47.56 37.20 1.61
C GLN A 485 -47.65 36.55 3.00
N ALA A 486 -46.59 36.75 3.82
CA ALA A 486 -46.53 37.12 5.26
C ALA A 486 -47.14 36.17 6.35
N PRO A 487 -46.73 36.22 7.64
CA PRO A 487 -46.09 37.34 8.35
C PRO A 487 -44.88 37.03 9.28
N SER A 488 -44.38 38.15 9.83
CA SER A 488 -43.17 38.43 10.62
C SER A 488 -43.09 37.89 12.05
N VAL A 489 -41.86 37.64 12.51
CA VAL A 489 -41.41 37.85 13.91
C VAL A 489 -39.97 38.40 13.86
N ALA A 490 -39.69 39.50 14.58
CA ALA A 490 -38.37 40.10 14.78
C ALA A 490 -37.75 39.61 16.12
N PRO A 491 -36.43 39.79 16.43
CA PRO A 491 -35.90 41.14 16.75
C PRO A 491 -34.40 41.44 16.44
N SER A 492 -34.11 42.74 16.30
CA SER A 492 -32.97 43.55 16.81
C SER A 492 -31.49 43.20 16.53
N ALA A 493 -30.79 44.11 15.82
CA ALA A 493 -29.46 44.63 16.22
C ALA A 493 -29.10 45.96 15.50
N THR A 494 -28.93 47.00 16.33
CA THR A 494 -28.10 48.22 16.32
C THR A 494 -27.56 48.87 15.02
N VAL A 495 -27.83 50.17 14.92
CA VAL A 495 -27.32 51.18 13.97
C VAL A 495 -26.09 51.92 14.54
N ILE A 496 -25.07 52.19 13.73
CA ILE A 496 -24.13 53.33 13.91
C ILE A 496 -23.93 54.04 12.55
N THR A 497 -24.10 55.36 12.54
CA THR A 497 -23.91 56.32 11.42
C THR A 497 -22.54 57.06 11.48
N PRO A 498 -22.12 57.81 10.42
CA PRO A 498 -20.68 58.04 10.10
C PRO A 498 -20.12 59.50 10.19
N LEU A 499 -18.77 59.57 10.23
CA LEU A 499 -17.76 60.59 9.74
C LEU A 499 -17.72 62.06 10.27
N PRO A 500 -16.56 62.78 10.31
CA PRO A 500 -15.85 63.27 9.09
C PRO A 500 -14.29 63.39 9.12
N ALA A 501 -13.76 63.82 7.96
CA ALA A 501 -12.41 63.74 7.40
C ALA A 501 -11.32 64.73 7.88
N ALA A 502 -10.04 64.35 7.72
CA ALA A 502 -8.91 65.28 7.58
C ALA A 502 -7.72 64.70 6.73
N ALA A 503 -7.37 65.47 5.69
CA ALA A 503 -6.14 65.58 4.88
C ALA A 503 -5.14 64.39 4.75
N ALA A 504 -5.00 63.90 3.51
CA ALA A 504 -4.01 62.92 3.06
C ALA A 504 -2.66 63.58 2.69
N THR A 505 -1.55 63.00 3.18
CA THR A 505 -0.24 62.99 2.52
C THR A 505 0.15 61.53 2.28
N ASN A 506 0.69 61.24 1.09
CA ASN A 506 0.77 59.90 0.51
C ASN A 506 1.93 59.06 1.11
N PRO A 507 1.69 57.87 1.71
CA PRO A 507 2.72 57.02 2.31
C PRO A 507 3.58 56.21 1.32
N LEU A 508 3.29 56.30 0.01
CA LEU A 508 4.02 55.55 -1.02
C LEU A 508 5.48 56.00 -1.25
N THR A 509 5.85 57.22 -0.86
CA THR A 509 7.19 57.76 -1.17
C THR A 509 8.26 57.40 -0.13
N VAL A 510 7.87 56.94 1.05
CA VAL A 510 8.82 56.53 2.12
C VAL A 510 9.13 55.04 2.07
N LEU A 511 8.19 54.20 1.60
CA LEU A 511 8.36 52.74 1.52
C LEU A 511 9.33 52.30 0.39
N LEU A 512 9.36 53.06 -0.72
CA LEU A 512 10.22 52.73 -1.87
C LEU A 512 11.73 52.95 -1.62
N ARG A 513 12.13 53.71 -0.59
CA ARG A 513 13.54 53.92 -0.24
C ARG A 513 14.12 52.87 0.72
N SER A 514 13.28 52.15 1.47
CA SER A 514 13.73 51.09 2.38
C SER A 514 13.98 49.76 1.67
N GLU A 515 13.19 49.43 0.65
CA GLU A 515 13.30 48.15 -0.07
C GLU A 515 14.57 48.05 -0.92
N THR A 516 15.03 49.16 -1.50
CA THR A 516 16.26 49.19 -2.32
C THR A 516 17.53 49.00 -1.48
N LEU A 517 17.53 49.46 -0.23
CA LEU A 517 18.65 49.27 0.70
C LEU A 517 18.73 47.84 1.23
N ILE A 518 17.58 47.22 1.52
CA ILE A 518 17.49 45.83 1.99
C ILE A 518 17.90 44.85 0.89
N LEU A 519 17.49 45.10 -0.36
CA LEU A 519 17.89 44.29 -1.50
C LEU A 519 19.40 44.39 -1.79
N GLY A 520 19.99 45.57 -1.62
CA GLY A 520 21.44 45.78 -1.74
C GLY A 520 22.26 45.01 -0.69
N MET A 521 21.78 44.97 0.56
CA MET A 521 22.42 44.19 1.63
C MET A 521 22.32 42.67 1.40
N LEU A 522 21.17 42.17 0.94
CA LEU A 522 20.97 40.75 0.66
C LEU A 522 21.86 40.26 -0.50
N CYS A 523 22.05 41.07 -1.54
CA CYS A 523 22.97 40.75 -2.64
C CYS A 523 24.44 40.67 -2.18
N LEU A 524 24.86 41.57 -1.28
CA LEU A 524 26.22 41.57 -0.71
C LEU A 524 26.47 40.33 0.17
N ILE A 525 25.48 39.93 0.97
CA ILE A 525 25.54 38.71 1.80
C ILE A 525 25.61 37.47 0.92
N PHE A 526 24.78 37.39 -0.13
CA PHE A 526 24.80 36.27 -1.05
C PHE A 526 26.16 36.12 -1.73
N PHE A 527 26.74 37.23 -2.22
CA PHE A 527 28.05 37.24 -2.88
C PHE A 527 29.19 36.83 -1.93
N ALA A 528 29.13 37.23 -0.65
CA ALA A 528 30.11 36.84 0.37
C ALA A 528 30.03 35.33 0.69
N VAL A 529 28.82 34.77 0.77
CA VAL A 529 28.60 33.34 1.05
C VAL A 529 29.05 32.47 -0.13
N THR A 530 28.79 32.89 -1.38
CA THR A 530 29.26 32.12 -2.56
C THR A 530 30.79 32.13 -2.69
N MET A 531 31.44 33.26 -2.38
CA MET A 531 32.91 33.36 -2.40
C MET A 531 33.57 32.50 -1.30
N LEU A 532 32.97 32.42 -0.13
CA LEU A 532 33.44 31.54 0.96
C LEU A 532 33.23 30.05 0.63
N GLY A 533 32.09 29.70 0.01
CA GLY A 533 31.80 28.32 -0.44
C GLY A 533 32.75 27.83 -1.55
N PHE A 534 33.07 28.69 -2.52
CA PHE A 534 34.03 28.35 -3.59
C PHE A 534 35.47 28.20 -3.06
N GLY A 535 35.86 28.98 -2.05
CA GLY A 535 37.14 28.83 -1.37
C GLY A 535 37.29 27.47 -0.67
N ALA A 536 36.24 27.00 0.00
CA ALA A 536 36.23 25.70 0.68
C ALA A 536 36.26 24.51 -0.30
N LEU A 537 35.58 24.62 -1.44
CA LEU A 537 35.57 23.58 -2.48
C LEU A 537 36.94 23.42 -3.16
N MET A 538 37.65 24.53 -3.42
CA MET A 538 38.99 24.51 -4.02
C MET A 538 40.05 23.91 -3.08
N VAL A 539 39.95 24.13 -1.78
CA VAL A 539 40.86 23.51 -0.79
C VAL A 539 40.65 22.00 -0.71
N ASN A 540 39.41 21.52 -0.82
CA ASN A 540 39.10 20.08 -0.77
C ASN A 540 39.56 19.34 -2.04
N VAL A 541 39.42 19.95 -3.21
CA VAL A 541 39.89 19.38 -4.49
C VAL A 541 41.42 19.32 -4.57
N PHE A 542 42.14 20.31 -4.01
CA PHE A 542 43.60 20.27 -3.90
C PHE A 542 44.09 19.27 -2.85
N TYR A 543 43.38 19.11 -1.73
CA TYR A 543 43.72 18.12 -0.70
C TYR A 543 43.59 16.68 -1.23
N ILE A 544 42.50 16.37 -1.94
CA ILE A 544 42.24 15.04 -2.53
C ILE A 544 43.22 14.70 -3.66
N ARG A 545 43.60 15.67 -4.51
CA ARG A 545 44.62 15.46 -5.56
C ARG A 545 46.04 15.29 -5.03
N SER A 546 46.36 15.81 -3.84
CA SER A 546 47.69 15.66 -3.23
C SER A 546 47.93 14.30 -2.58
N ARG A 547 46.87 13.61 -2.10
CA ARG A 547 46.95 12.24 -1.53
C ARG A 547 47.05 11.15 -2.60
N ARG A 548 46.46 11.33 -3.78
CA ARG A 548 46.55 10.35 -4.89
C ARG A 548 47.90 10.28 -5.61
N ARG A 549 48.88 11.13 -5.25
CA ARG A 549 50.27 11.10 -5.77
C ARG A 549 51.31 10.61 -4.76
N ARG A 550 50.91 10.14 -3.57
CA ARG A 550 51.83 9.66 -2.51
C ARG A 550 51.43 8.31 -1.89
N GLY A 551 51.15 7.32 -2.73
CA GLY A 551 51.32 5.90 -2.39
C GLY A 551 51.04 5.03 -3.63
N HIS A 552 51.83 4.05 -4.07
CA HIS A 552 52.97 3.32 -3.50
C HIS A 552 52.91 2.97 -2.01
#